data_AF-A0A949UQM3-F1
#
_entry.id   AF-A0A949UQM3-F1
#
_cell.length_a   1.000
_cell.length_b   1.000
_cell.length_c   1.000
_cell.angle_alpha   90.00
_cell.angle_beta   90.00
_cell.angle_gamma   90.00
#
_symmetry.space_group_name_H-M   'P 1'
#
loop_
_entity.id
_entity.type
_entity.pdbx_description
1 polymer ?
#
loop_
_entity_poly.entity_id
_entity_poly.type
_entity_poly.pdbx_seq_one_letter_code
_entity_poly.pdbx_strand_id
1 'polypeptide(L)' 'MTLTVYLSGEIHTNWRTEIEDGCKANGLDITFTSAVTNHEASDAAGDLLGSEEKNFWRDHKSAKV' A
#
# COMPACT_ATOMS: atom_id res chain seq x y z
N MET A 1 11.42 -21.04 -8.21
CA MET A 1 10.30 -20.39 -8.93
C MET A 1 9.74 -19.44 -7.92
N THR A 2 10.00 -18.15 -8.09
CA THR A 2 9.62 -17.15 -7.10
C THR A 2 8.12 -16.91 -7.15
N LEU A 3 7.42 -17.13 -6.04
CA LEU A 3 6.00 -16.83 -5.93
C LEU A 3 5.84 -15.34 -5.61
N THR A 4 4.96 -14.65 -6.34
CA THR A 4 4.57 -13.28 -5.97
C THR A 4 3.27 -13.34 -5.17
N VAL A 5 3.30 -12.82 -3.94
CA VAL A 5 2.16 -12.81 -3.02
C VAL A 5 1.78 -11.37 -2.71
N TYR A 6 0.51 -11.05 -2.84
CA TYR A 6 -0.03 -9.75 -2.45
C TYR A 6 -0.65 -9.82 -1.05
N LEU A 7 -0.21 -8.94 -0.16
CA LEU A 7 -0.72 -8.79 1.20
C LEU A 7 -1.73 -7.63 1.24
N SER A 8 -2.97 -7.93 1.63
CA SER A 8 -4.04 -6.93 1.70
C SER A 8 -3.76 -5.83 2.74
N GLY A 9 -4.43 -4.68 2.59
CA GLY A 9 -4.16 -3.47 3.35
C GLY A 9 -4.79 -3.41 4.74
N GLU A 10 -5.00 -4.53 5.44
CA GLU A 10 -5.43 -4.47 6.84
C GLU A 10 -4.28 -3.93 7.71
N ILE A 11 -4.60 -2.95 8.56
CA ILE A 11 -3.63 -2.18 9.37
C ILE A 11 -3.95 -2.21 10.87
N HIS A 12 -4.89 -3.05 11.29
CA HIS A 12 -5.31 -3.13 12.70
C HIS A 12 -4.47 -4.14 13.50
N THR A 13 -3.70 -4.99 12.81
CA THR A 13 -2.78 -5.98 13.38
C THR A 13 -1.45 -6.01 12.61
N ASN A 14 -0.49 -6.77 13.14
CA ASN A 14 0.87 -6.94 12.60
C ASN A 14 1.02 -8.17 11.67
N TRP A 15 -0.09 -8.79 11.24
CA TRP A 15 -0.09 -10.09 10.54
C TRP A 15 0.82 -10.16 9.30
N ARG A 16 0.98 -9.05 8.55
CA ARG A 16 1.85 -9.01 7.36
C ARG A 16 3.30 -9.28 7.73
N THR A 17 3.78 -8.63 8.78
CA THR A 17 5.13 -8.84 9.32
C THR A 17 5.31 -10.28 9.78
N GLU A 18 4.31 -10.85 10.46
CA GLU A 18 4.38 -12.25 10.90
C GLU A 18 4.51 -13.25 9.73
N ILE A 19 3.79 -13.02 8.63
CA ILE A 19 3.90 -13.85 7.42
C ILE A 19 5.25 -13.67 6.73
N GLU A 20 5.69 -12.42 6.53
CA GLU A 20 6.97 -12.11 5.89
C GLU A 20 8.14 -12.73 6.67
N ASP A 21 8.16 -12.54 7.99
CA ASP A 21 9.18 -13.09 8.87
C ASP A 21 9.15 -14.62 8.90
N GLY A 22 7.96 -15.22 8.96
CA GLY A 22 7.77 -16.67 8.89
C GLY A 22 8.30 -17.26 7.59
N CYS A 23 8.03 -16.62 6.44
CA CYS A 23 8.51 -17.08 5.14
C CYS A 23 10.03 -16.95 5.02
N LYS A 24 10.59 -15.83 5.51
CA LYS A 24 12.04 -15.61 5.54
C LYS A 24 12.76 -16.62 6.43
N ALA A 25 12.21 -16.92 7.62
CA ALA A 25 12.77 -17.89 8.54
C ALA A 25 12.79 -19.33 7.96
N ASN A 26 11.82 -19.66 7.10
CA ASN A 26 11.74 -20.96 6.42
C ASN A 26 12.47 -20.99 5.06
N GLY A 27 13.13 -19.90 4.66
CA GLY A 27 13.87 -19.83 3.40
C GLY A 27 13.00 -19.93 2.16
N LEU A 28 11.75 -19.45 2.21
CA LEU A 28 10.82 -19.50 1.08
C LEU A 28 11.16 -18.44 0.02
N ASP A 29 11.20 -18.86 -1.25
CA ASP A 29 11.41 -18.00 -2.43
C ASP A 29 10.11 -17.26 -2.79
N ILE A 30 9.79 -16.22 -2.01
CA ILE A 30 8.57 -15.40 -2.15
C ILE A 30 8.93 -13.92 -2.28
N THR A 31 8.29 -13.24 -3.23
CA THR A 31 8.28 -11.78 -3.34
C THR A 31 6.94 -11.27 -2.84
N PHE A 32 6.96 -10.44 -1.80
CA PHE A 32 5.76 -9.80 -1.27
C PHE A 32 5.51 -8.44 -1.93
N THR A 33 4.24 -8.16 -2.20
CA THR A 33 3.72 -6.84 -2.55
C THR A 33 2.57 -6.51 -1.58
N SER A 34 2.26 -5.24 -1.35
CA SER A 34 1.16 -4.87 -0.45
C SER A 34 0.46 -3.59 -0.88
N ALA A 35 -0.72 -3.34 -0.30
CA ALA A 35 -1.38 -2.05 -0.41
C ALA A 35 -0.48 -0.92 0.11
N VAL A 36 -0.62 0.27 -0.49
CA VAL A 36 -0.05 1.51 0.06
C VAL A 36 -0.83 1.85 1.33
N THR A 37 -0.14 1.90 2.46
CA THR A 37 -0.73 2.30 3.75
C THR A 37 -0.26 3.67 4.22
N ASN A 38 0.48 4.38 3.37
CA ASN A 38 0.87 5.76 3.62
C ASN A 38 -0.30 6.67 3.24
N HIS A 39 -0.91 7.28 4.26
CA HIS A 39 -2.05 8.18 4.09
C HIS A 39 -1.73 9.37 3.19
N GLU A 40 -0.59 10.04 3.40
CA GLU A 40 -0.20 11.20 2.59
C GLU A 40 0.00 10.83 1.11
N ALA A 41 0.55 9.65 0.84
CA ALA A 41 0.71 9.16 -0.52
C ALA A 41 -0.65 8.87 -1.18
N SER A 42 -1.62 8.37 -0.41
CA SER A 42 -3.00 8.16 -0.88
C SER A 42 -3.69 9.50 -1.17
N ASP A 43 -3.57 10.48 -0.28
CA ASP A 43 -4.14 11.82 -0.46
C ASP A 43 -3.54 12.55 -1.66
N ALA A 44 -2.29 12.21 -2.02
CA ALA A 44 -1.56 12.79 -3.15
C ALA A 44 -1.78 12.06 -4.49
N ALA A 45 -2.57 10.97 -4.54
CA ALA A 45 -2.69 10.13 -5.74
C ALA A 45 -3.14 10.90 -7.00
N GLY A 46 -3.93 11.96 -6.83
CA GLY A 46 -4.42 12.83 -7.90
C GLY A 46 -3.53 14.02 -8.25
N ASP A 47 -2.40 14.25 -7.55
CA ASP A 47 -1.57 15.46 -7.75
C ASP A 47 -0.95 15.53 -9.16
N LEU A 48 -0.75 14.38 -9.81
CA LEU A 48 -0.28 14.29 -11.20
C LEU A 48 -1.28 14.85 -12.23
N LEU A 49 -2.54 15.08 -11.81
CA LEU A 49 -3.61 15.66 -12.64
C LEU A 49 -3.71 17.19 -12.49
N GLY A 50 -2.77 17.83 -11.78
CA GLY A 50 -2.73 19.27 -11.51
C GLY A 50 -2.97 19.60 -10.03
N SER A 51 -2.74 20.85 -9.64
CA SER A 51 -2.92 21.32 -8.25
C SER A 51 -4.36 21.75 -7.96
N GLU A 52 -4.84 21.50 -6.73
CA GLU A 52 -6.08 22.09 -6.20
C GLU A 52 -5.76 23.11 -5.12
N GLU A 53 -6.52 24.20 -5.04
CA GLU A 53 -6.34 25.22 -3.99
C GLU A 53 -6.91 24.81 -2.63
N LYS A 54 -7.92 23.92 -2.63
CA LYS A 54 -8.61 23.48 -1.41
C LYS A 54 -8.37 21.99 -1.20
N ASN A 55 -7.97 21.63 0.02
CA ASN A 55 -7.75 20.23 0.41
C ASN A 55 -8.95 19.32 0.10
N PHE A 56 -10.19 19.80 0.32
CA PHE A 56 -11.39 19.04 -0.04
C PHE A 56 -11.41 18.60 -1.52
N TRP A 57 -11.02 19.48 -2.44
CA TRP A 57 -10.98 19.14 -3.87
C TRP A 57 -9.76 18.29 -4.23
N ARG A 58 -8.63 18.49 -3.54
CA ARG A 58 -7.45 17.63 -3.67
C ARG A 58 -7.81 16.19 -3.32
N ASP A 59 -8.42 15.96 -2.17
CA ASP A 59 -8.82 14.63 -1.70
C ASP A 59 -9.90 14.02 -2.61
N HIS A 60 -10.92 14.80 -2.98
CA HIS A 60 -11.99 14.32 -3.89
C HIS A 60 -11.47 13.95 -5.27
N LYS A 61 -10.38 14.59 -5.72
CA LYS A 61 -9.69 14.24 -6.96
C LYS A 61 -8.88 12.97 -6.78
N SER A 62 -8.05 12.88 -5.73
CA SER A 62 -7.22 11.71 -5.44
C SER A 62 -8.06 10.44 -5.23
N ALA A 63 -9.24 10.53 -4.61
CA ALA A 63 -10.14 9.41 -4.40
C ALA A 63 -10.79 8.82 -5.67
N LYS A 64 -10.60 9.45 -6.83
CA LYS A 64 -11.16 9.02 -8.14
C LYS A 64 -10.12 8.37 -9.06
N VAL A 65 -8.89 8.19 -8.58
CA VAL A 65 -7.76 7.60 -9.30
C VAL A 65 -7.43 6.26 -8.67
#